data_AF-A0AAD4VKA8-F1
#
_entry.id   AF-A0AAD4VKA8-F1
#
_cell.length_a   1.000
_cell.length_b   1.000
_cell.length_c   1.000
_cell.angle_alpha   90.00
_cell.angle_beta   90.00
_cell.angle_gamma   90.00
#
_symmetry.space_group_name_H-M   'P 1'
#
loop_
_entity.id
_entity.type
_entity.pdbx_description
1 polymer ?
#
loop_
_entity_poly.entity_id
_entity_poly.type
_entity_poly.pdbx_seq_one_letter_code
_entity_poly.pdbx_strand_id
1 'polypeptide(L)'
;MLSVTANTLKPFSSFNPNTNTNLLLFSTSFLNPHPQPLLYPKPSSLKPISATLTPSSSSQQQQVYQPFRPPPSPVPAKFRSLDANGRLEILSNRLGLWYEFAPLIPSLLQEGFTPPTIEEVTGISGVEQNRLVVAAQVRDSLVQSKTDPKILAEFDTGGSELLYEIRLLSVQQRAAAARYIIENKLDVKGTQDLARSMKDFPRRRGDKGWESFDYAHPGDCLGFIYYRQAREHKNPSEPRTAALEQALKVAGTDKAKKIILTDLEGETDEKEGREGDVIDVGRVPVVRLKFGEVAESSKVVILPVCRADEKDKEVLEAPWECSSEGEFGVVVAEKGWKRWVVLPGWEPVVGLGKGGVVVSFSDARVLPWKVNRWYKEEPILLVADRSKKEVAADDGFYLAAVEGGGLGFKVVRGSALKETGVKESLGTVVMIVRPPRDETDDQLSEEDWE
;
A
#
# COMPACT_ATOMS: atom_id res chain seq x y z
N MET A 1 22.82 -25.63 -53.19
CA MET A 1 24.07 -26.36 -53.48
C MET A 1 24.93 -26.31 -52.23
N LEU A 2 25.36 -27.49 -51.76
CA LEU A 2 26.53 -27.88 -50.95
C LEU A 2 27.23 -26.76 -50.13
N SER A 3 27.54 -26.87 -48.84
CA SER A 3 28.05 -28.00 -48.05
C SER A 3 28.12 -27.54 -46.56
N VAL A 4 27.69 -28.31 -45.53
CA VAL A 4 28.44 -29.39 -44.82
C VAL A 4 29.56 -28.78 -43.95
N THR A 5 29.77 -29.00 -42.65
CA THR A 5 29.32 -29.93 -41.58
C THR A 5 29.96 -29.40 -40.28
N ALA A 6 29.31 -29.37 -39.11
CA ALA A 6 29.02 -30.45 -38.15
C ALA A 6 30.18 -30.84 -37.20
N ASN A 7 29.75 -31.10 -35.95
CA ASN A 7 30.31 -31.99 -34.94
C ASN A 7 31.32 -31.43 -33.91
N THR A 8 31.40 -31.87 -32.66
CA THR A 8 30.55 -32.70 -31.75
C THR A 8 31.32 -32.75 -30.41
N LEU A 9 30.59 -32.57 -29.30
CA LEU A 9 30.73 -33.12 -27.94
C LEU A 9 32.06 -33.75 -27.44
N LYS A 10 32.32 -33.42 -26.15
CA LYS A 10 32.55 -34.32 -24.98
C LYS A 10 33.98 -34.48 -24.40
N PRO A 11 34.11 -34.95 -23.14
CA PRO A 11 34.73 -34.21 -22.03
C PRO A 11 35.97 -34.91 -21.45
N PHE A 12 36.65 -34.30 -20.47
CA PHE A 12 37.60 -35.02 -19.63
C PHE A 12 37.51 -34.62 -18.15
N SER A 13 37.81 -35.64 -17.35
CA SER A 13 37.51 -35.85 -15.95
C SER A 13 38.70 -35.56 -15.03
N SER A 14 38.38 -35.55 -13.73
CA SER A 14 39.15 -36.09 -12.60
C SER A 14 40.46 -35.41 -12.21
N PHE A 15 40.57 -34.95 -10.95
CA PHE A 15 41.32 -35.62 -9.88
C PHE A 15 41.36 -34.73 -8.61
N ASN A 16 41.00 -35.33 -7.47
CA ASN A 16 41.30 -34.90 -6.09
C ASN A 16 42.36 -35.92 -5.56
N PRO A 17 43.27 -35.64 -4.59
CA PRO A 17 42.87 -35.57 -3.16
C PRO A 17 43.82 -34.83 -2.15
N ASN A 18 43.35 -34.73 -0.90
CA ASN A 18 44.06 -34.64 0.41
C ASN A 18 44.79 -33.32 0.79
N THR A 19 44.75 -32.78 2.03
CA THR A 19 44.72 -33.41 3.39
C THR A 19 44.42 -32.38 4.52
N ASN A 20 43.83 -32.89 5.62
CA ASN A 20 44.00 -32.54 7.05
C ASN A 20 43.52 -31.18 7.64
N THR A 21 42.40 -31.17 8.38
CA THR A 21 42.19 -31.38 9.86
C THR A 21 42.53 -30.16 10.74
N ASN A 22 41.52 -29.56 11.37
CA ASN A 22 41.39 -29.52 12.84
C ASN A 22 40.05 -28.89 13.27
N LEU A 23 39.19 -29.73 13.85
CA LEU A 23 38.02 -29.37 14.64
C LEU A 23 38.47 -29.15 16.08
N LEU A 24 38.19 -27.99 16.65
CA LEU A 24 38.14 -27.80 18.10
C LEU A 24 36.79 -27.21 18.49
N LEU A 25 35.99 -28.07 19.12
CA LEU A 25 34.84 -27.74 19.95
C LEU A 25 35.34 -27.13 21.26
N PHE A 26 34.86 -25.93 21.61
CA PHE A 26 34.69 -25.54 23.00
C PHE A 26 33.34 -24.83 23.18
N SER A 27 32.49 -25.48 23.96
CA SER A 27 31.31 -24.95 24.61
C SER A 27 31.74 -24.08 25.81
N THR A 28 31.12 -22.93 26.05
CA THR A 28 30.47 -22.61 27.34
C THR A 28 29.57 -21.38 27.22
N SER A 29 28.44 -21.49 27.91
CA SER A 29 27.33 -20.56 28.07
C SER A 29 27.69 -19.40 29.00
N PHE A 30 27.31 -18.16 28.71
CA PHE A 30 26.93 -17.17 29.73
C PHE A 30 25.91 -16.16 29.20
N LEU A 31 24.96 -15.85 30.09
CA LEU A 31 23.70 -15.13 29.91
C LEU A 31 23.91 -13.64 29.61
N ASN A 32 23.11 -13.12 28.69
CA ASN A 32 23.01 -11.69 28.39
C ASN A 32 21.92 -11.07 29.30
N PRO A 33 22.20 -10.03 30.10
CA PRO A 33 21.18 -9.36 30.90
C PRO A 33 20.40 -8.35 30.06
N HIS A 34 19.09 -8.52 29.97
CA HIS A 34 18.16 -7.53 29.42
C HIS A 34 18.13 -6.25 30.29
N PRO A 35 18.13 -5.05 29.69
CA PRO A 35 17.92 -3.80 30.41
C PRO A 35 16.43 -3.61 30.78
N GLN A 36 16.20 -3.16 32.02
CA GLN A 36 14.88 -2.88 32.57
C GLN A 36 14.23 -1.62 31.95
N PRO A 37 12.90 -1.58 31.82
CA PRO A 37 12.18 -0.37 31.41
C PRO A 37 11.97 0.59 32.59
N LEU A 38 12.37 1.85 32.38
CA LEU A 38 12.20 2.97 33.31
C LEU A 38 10.71 3.38 33.42
N LEU A 39 10.25 3.46 34.68
CA LEU A 39 8.93 3.97 35.08
C LEU A 39 8.88 5.50 34.97
N TYR A 40 7.93 6.02 34.18
CA TYR A 40 7.55 7.44 34.21
C TYR A 40 6.30 7.65 35.10
N PRO A 41 6.26 8.70 35.94
CA PRO A 41 5.09 9.00 36.77
C PRO A 41 4.03 9.81 35.99
N LYS A 42 2.77 9.38 36.11
CA LYS A 42 1.57 10.10 35.62
C LYS A 42 1.22 11.28 36.56
N PRO A 43 0.78 12.43 36.02
CA PRO A 43 0.01 13.40 36.78
C PRO A 43 -1.49 13.06 36.77
N SER A 44 -2.16 13.51 37.83
CA SER A 44 -3.49 13.11 38.28
C SER A 44 -4.58 14.15 37.99
N SER A 45 -5.82 13.64 38.07
CA SER A 45 -7.11 14.34 38.22
C SER A 45 -7.79 14.90 36.97
N LEU A 46 -9.02 14.44 36.70
CA LEU A 46 -10.28 15.20 36.80
C LEU A 46 -11.48 14.22 36.76
N LYS A 47 -12.61 14.68 37.31
CA LYS A 47 -13.71 13.94 37.98
C LYS A 47 -14.78 13.30 37.06
N PRO A 48 -15.66 12.42 37.60
CA PRO A 48 -16.62 11.60 36.86
C PRO A 48 -18.06 12.17 36.86
N ILE A 49 -18.85 11.88 35.82
CA ILE A 49 -20.33 11.95 35.85
C ILE A 49 -20.93 10.77 35.08
N SER A 50 -21.98 10.21 35.67
CA SER A 50 -22.65 8.92 35.53
C SER A 50 -23.44 8.64 34.24
N ALA A 51 -23.63 7.34 33.93
CA ALA A 51 -24.89 6.75 33.43
C ALA A 51 -24.82 5.21 33.57
N THR A 52 -25.44 4.64 34.62
CA THR A 52 -26.70 3.87 34.58
C THR A 52 -26.49 2.35 34.46
N LEU A 53 -26.86 1.64 35.54
CA LEU A 53 -26.93 0.18 35.67
C LEU A 53 -28.21 -0.37 35.02
N THR A 54 -28.11 -1.54 34.37
CA THR A 54 -29.00 -2.76 34.42
C THR A 54 -28.76 -3.64 33.16
N PRO A 55 -29.11 -4.95 33.16
CA PRO A 55 -28.41 -6.05 33.83
C PRO A 55 -27.91 -7.14 32.85
N SER A 56 -27.16 -8.09 33.42
CA SER A 56 -26.48 -9.25 32.82
C SER A 56 -27.32 -10.18 31.91
N SER A 57 -26.77 -10.58 30.76
CA SER A 57 -26.97 -11.93 30.21
C SER A 57 -25.81 -12.41 29.31
N SER A 58 -25.34 -13.62 29.66
CA SER A 58 -24.62 -14.64 28.87
C SER A 58 -23.33 -14.30 28.09
N SER A 59 -22.21 -14.74 28.67
CA SER A 59 -21.07 -15.44 28.05
C SER A 59 -20.65 -15.04 26.62
N GLN A 60 -19.66 -14.15 26.54
CA GLN A 60 -18.85 -13.94 25.34
C GLN A 60 -17.92 -15.15 25.14
N GLN A 61 -18.32 -16.10 24.28
CA GLN A 61 -17.36 -16.96 23.60
C GLN A 61 -16.60 -16.11 22.59
N GLN A 62 -15.28 -16.29 22.55
CA GLN A 62 -14.36 -15.65 21.62
C GLN A 62 -14.91 -15.72 20.18
N GLN A 63 -15.05 -14.56 19.53
CA GLN A 63 -15.57 -14.46 18.17
C GLN A 63 -14.58 -15.08 17.18
N VAL A 64 -14.70 -16.38 16.98
CA VAL A 64 -14.25 -17.06 15.76
C VAL A 64 -15.05 -16.46 14.60
N TYR A 65 -14.37 -16.19 13.47
CA TYR A 65 -14.98 -15.68 12.24
C TYR A 65 -16.32 -16.38 11.96
N GLN A 66 -17.42 -15.62 12.05
CA GLN A 66 -18.75 -16.08 11.69
C GLN A 66 -18.90 -15.87 10.17
N PRO A 67 -19.07 -16.94 9.37
CA PRO A 67 -19.51 -16.80 7.99
C PRO A 67 -20.82 -16.01 7.98
N PHE A 68 -21.02 -15.17 6.96
CA PHE A 68 -22.26 -14.41 6.78
C PHE A 68 -23.48 -15.33 6.97
N ARG A 69 -24.31 -15.06 8.01
CA ARG A 69 -25.57 -15.78 8.31
C ARG A 69 -26.76 -14.90 7.91
N PRO A 70 -27.22 -14.97 6.66
CA PRO A 70 -28.43 -14.29 6.23
C PRO A 70 -29.68 -14.85 6.96
N PRO A 71 -30.75 -14.06 7.10
CA PRO A 71 -31.97 -14.49 7.79
C PRO A 71 -32.56 -15.75 7.14
N PRO A 72 -33.03 -16.74 7.93
CA PRO A 72 -33.45 -18.02 7.39
C PRO A 72 -34.68 -17.87 6.48
N SER A 73 -34.65 -18.53 5.32
CA SER A 73 -35.83 -18.71 4.48
C SER A 73 -36.91 -19.50 5.26
N PRO A 74 -38.20 -19.17 5.11
CA PRO A 74 -39.25 -19.86 5.82
C PRO A 74 -39.36 -21.31 5.33
N VAL A 75 -39.41 -22.27 6.26
CA VAL A 75 -39.62 -23.69 5.92
C VAL A 75 -40.99 -23.86 5.23
N PRO A 76 -41.07 -24.53 4.06
CA PRO A 76 -42.33 -24.81 3.39
C PRO A 76 -43.34 -25.51 4.29
N ALA A 77 -44.63 -25.16 4.19
CA ALA A 77 -45.68 -25.68 5.08
C ALA A 77 -45.71 -27.22 5.14
N LYS A 78 -45.42 -27.89 4.01
CA LYS A 78 -45.36 -29.35 3.89
C LYS A 78 -44.28 -30.02 4.74
N PHE A 79 -43.26 -29.28 5.19
CA PHE A 79 -42.15 -29.82 5.99
C PHE A 79 -42.13 -29.30 7.44
N ARG A 80 -43.03 -28.36 7.81
CA ARG A 80 -43.00 -27.73 9.14
C ARG A 80 -43.31 -28.68 10.29
N SER A 81 -44.13 -29.70 10.05
CA SER A 81 -44.53 -30.69 11.06
C SER A 81 -43.54 -31.83 11.22
N LEU A 82 -42.46 -31.89 10.42
CA LEU A 82 -41.45 -32.93 10.51
C LEU A 82 -40.50 -32.68 11.68
N ASP A 83 -40.14 -33.74 12.39
CA ASP A 83 -39.08 -33.78 13.38
C ASP A 83 -37.69 -33.78 12.72
N ALA A 84 -36.63 -33.70 13.53
CA ALA A 84 -35.26 -33.64 13.01
C ALA A 84 -34.91 -34.82 12.09
N ASN A 85 -35.35 -36.03 12.44
CA ASN A 85 -35.10 -37.23 11.64
C ASN A 85 -35.84 -37.19 10.30
N GLY A 86 -37.12 -36.80 10.29
CA GLY A 86 -37.88 -36.63 9.05
C GLY A 86 -37.25 -35.58 8.12
N ARG A 87 -36.70 -34.48 8.68
CA ARG A 87 -36.01 -33.46 7.86
C ARG A 87 -34.69 -33.99 7.29
N LEU A 88 -33.93 -34.77 8.05
CA LEU A 88 -32.71 -35.43 7.57
C LEU A 88 -33.02 -36.45 6.47
N GLU A 89 -34.12 -37.18 6.57
CA GLU A 89 -34.57 -38.11 5.54
C GLU A 89 -34.94 -37.40 4.22
N ILE A 90 -35.63 -36.25 4.30
CA ILE A 90 -35.90 -35.41 3.12
C ILE A 90 -34.61 -34.93 2.46
N LEU A 91 -33.62 -34.49 3.24
CA LEU A 91 -32.32 -34.03 2.72
C LEU A 91 -31.51 -35.17 2.10
N SER A 92 -31.43 -36.31 2.79
CA SER A 92 -30.69 -37.50 2.35
C SER A 92 -31.21 -38.03 1.00
N ASN A 93 -32.53 -38.08 0.85
CA ASN A 93 -33.18 -38.54 -0.38
C ASN A 93 -33.43 -37.42 -1.39
N ARG A 94 -33.05 -36.16 -1.08
CA ARG A 94 -33.29 -34.96 -1.92
C ARG A 94 -34.74 -34.85 -2.39
N LEU A 95 -35.69 -35.07 -1.48
CA LEU A 95 -37.13 -35.14 -1.78
C LEU A 95 -37.74 -33.75 -1.96
N GLY A 96 -37.90 -33.34 -3.21
CA GLY A 96 -38.47 -32.05 -3.61
C GLY A 96 -37.49 -31.20 -4.41
N LEU A 97 -37.87 -29.96 -4.71
CA LEU A 97 -36.97 -29.04 -5.39
C LEU A 97 -35.90 -28.52 -4.44
N TRP A 98 -34.73 -28.17 -4.97
CA TRP A 98 -33.57 -27.80 -4.16
C TRP A 98 -33.85 -26.64 -3.19
N TYR A 99 -34.67 -25.68 -3.63
CA TYR A 99 -35.06 -24.52 -2.83
C TYR A 99 -36.16 -24.84 -1.80
N GLU A 100 -36.83 -25.99 -1.90
CA GLU A 100 -37.84 -26.42 -0.93
C GLU A 100 -37.21 -27.15 0.26
N PHE A 101 -36.19 -27.96 0.02
CA PHE A 101 -35.46 -28.65 1.09
C PHE A 101 -34.30 -27.82 1.66
N ALA A 102 -33.77 -26.83 0.92
CA ALA A 102 -32.69 -25.96 1.42
C ALA A 102 -33.00 -25.27 2.77
N PRO A 103 -34.23 -24.76 3.04
CA PRO A 103 -34.60 -24.19 4.33
C PRO A 103 -34.55 -25.18 5.52
N LEU A 104 -34.52 -26.50 5.26
CA LEU A 104 -34.39 -27.49 6.33
C LEU A 104 -32.98 -27.47 6.96
N ILE A 105 -31.96 -27.10 6.19
CA ILE A 105 -30.57 -27.00 6.67
C ILE A 105 -30.47 -25.97 7.82
N PRO A 106 -30.83 -24.68 7.67
CA PRO A 106 -30.77 -23.73 8.77
C PRO A 106 -31.71 -24.11 9.92
N SER A 107 -32.83 -24.79 9.65
CA SER A 107 -33.72 -25.32 10.69
C SER A 107 -33.03 -26.38 11.56
N LEU A 108 -32.29 -27.32 10.95
CA LEU A 108 -31.49 -28.31 11.69
C LEU A 108 -30.31 -27.67 12.42
N LEU A 109 -29.65 -26.66 11.84
CA LEU A 109 -28.59 -25.91 12.53
C LEU A 109 -29.10 -25.21 13.80
N GLN A 110 -30.34 -24.71 13.79
CA GLN A 110 -30.98 -24.12 14.98
C GLN A 110 -31.32 -25.17 16.06
N GLU A 111 -31.53 -26.42 15.66
CA GLU A 111 -31.76 -27.56 16.56
C GLU A 111 -30.47 -28.19 17.10
N GLY A 112 -29.30 -27.64 16.74
CA GLY A 112 -28.00 -28.05 17.28
C GLY A 112 -27.17 -28.94 16.36
N PHE A 113 -27.66 -29.25 15.15
CA PHE A 113 -26.85 -29.94 14.15
C PHE A 113 -25.73 -29.03 13.64
N THR A 114 -24.60 -29.63 13.26
CA THR A 114 -23.48 -28.94 12.62
C THR A 114 -23.37 -29.34 11.14
N PRO A 115 -22.77 -28.51 10.26
CA PRO A 115 -22.62 -28.88 8.85
C PRO A 115 -21.93 -30.25 8.63
N PRO A 116 -20.87 -30.64 9.37
CA PRO A 116 -20.30 -31.98 9.28
C PRO A 116 -21.29 -33.10 9.64
N THR A 117 -22.06 -32.94 10.72
CA THR A 117 -23.05 -33.97 11.11
C THR A 117 -24.19 -34.10 10.09
N ILE A 118 -24.58 -33.01 9.42
CA ILE A 118 -25.57 -33.07 8.34
C ILE A 118 -24.97 -33.77 7.11
N GLU A 119 -23.71 -33.50 6.79
CA GLU A 119 -22.98 -34.15 5.69
C GLU A 119 -22.85 -35.65 5.91
N GLU A 120 -22.50 -36.09 7.13
CA GLU A 120 -22.41 -37.51 7.49
C GLU A 120 -23.73 -38.27 7.28
N VAL A 121 -24.87 -37.65 7.60
CA VAL A 121 -26.18 -38.30 7.51
C VAL A 121 -26.81 -38.19 6.11
N THR A 122 -26.59 -37.08 5.41
CA THR A 122 -27.31 -36.75 4.17
C THR A 122 -26.43 -36.84 2.91
N GLY A 123 -25.11 -36.88 3.06
CA GLY A 123 -24.15 -36.80 1.95
C GLY A 123 -24.04 -35.41 1.31
N ILE A 124 -24.73 -34.39 1.82
CA ILE A 124 -24.66 -33.02 1.30
C ILE A 124 -23.47 -32.31 1.94
N SER A 125 -22.45 -32.01 1.14
CA SER A 125 -21.22 -31.38 1.65
C SER A 125 -21.48 -30.02 2.31
N GLY A 126 -20.67 -29.62 3.28
CA GLY A 126 -20.79 -28.29 3.89
C GLY A 126 -20.76 -27.12 2.88
N VAL A 127 -20.02 -27.27 1.78
CA VAL A 127 -19.99 -26.29 0.67
C VAL A 127 -21.33 -26.25 -0.06
N GLU A 128 -21.88 -27.42 -0.39
CA GLU A 128 -23.20 -27.54 -1.04
C GLU A 128 -24.32 -27.03 -0.13
N GLN A 129 -24.27 -27.32 1.17
CA GLN A 129 -25.22 -26.81 2.16
C GLN A 129 -25.27 -25.27 2.14
N ASN A 130 -24.12 -24.61 2.25
CA ASN A 130 -24.05 -23.14 2.19
C ASN A 130 -24.57 -22.60 0.86
N ARG A 131 -24.23 -23.26 -0.25
CA ARG A 131 -24.70 -22.87 -1.58
C ARG A 131 -26.22 -22.94 -1.69
N LEU A 132 -26.82 -24.06 -1.30
CA LEU A 132 -28.26 -24.29 -1.33
C LEU A 132 -29.01 -23.25 -0.50
N VAL A 133 -28.56 -22.99 0.73
CA VAL A 133 -29.19 -22.03 1.64
C VAL A 133 -29.16 -20.61 1.07
N VAL A 134 -28.00 -20.14 0.63
CA VAL A 134 -27.84 -18.79 0.10
C VAL A 134 -28.58 -18.63 -1.23
N ALA A 135 -28.51 -19.63 -2.13
CA ALA A 135 -29.23 -19.62 -3.38
C ALA A 135 -30.75 -19.59 -3.17
N ALA A 136 -31.27 -20.29 -2.16
CA ALA A 136 -32.70 -20.29 -1.84
C ALA A 136 -33.17 -18.91 -1.41
N GLN A 137 -32.37 -18.20 -0.61
CA GLN A 137 -32.67 -16.81 -0.24
C GLN A 137 -32.59 -15.84 -1.42
N VAL A 138 -31.65 -16.05 -2.34
CA VAL A 138 -31.60 -15.29 -3.59
C VAL A 138 -32.89 -15.54 -4.37
N ARG A 139 -33.33 -16.79 -4.51
CA ARG A 139 -34.59 -17.15 -5.17
C ARG A 139 -35.79 -16.51 -4.47
N ASP A 140 -35.85 -16.51 -3.14
CA ASP A 140 -36.91 -15.83 -2.38
C ASP A 140 -36.94 -14.33 -2.67
N SER A 141 -35.77 -13.68 -2.82
CA SER A 141 -35.71 -12.27 -3.20
C SER A 141 -36.20 -12.01 -4.64
N LEU A 142 -36.04 -12.98 -5.55
CA LEU A 142 -36.61 -12.93 -6.90
C LEU A 142 -38.14 -13.08 -6.88
N VAL A 143 -38.67 -13.95 -6.01
CA VAL A 143 -40.12 -14.12 -5.80
C VAL A 143 -40.72 -12.84 -5.21
N GLN A 144 -40.09 -12.26 -4.18
CA GLN A 144 -40.53 -11.01 -3.55
C GLN A 144 -40.52 -9.81 -4.51
N SER A 145 -39.55 -9.77 -5.44
CA SER A 145 -39.47 -8.73 -6.48
C SER A 145 -40.41 -8.97 -7.68
N LYS A 146 -41.27 -10.00 -7.63
CA LYS A 146 -42.22 -10.34 -8.71
C LYS A 146 -41.53 -10.59 -10.06
N THR A 147 -40.39 -11.28 -10.02
CA THR A 147 -39.71 -11.75 -11.24
C THR A 147 -40.63 -12.70 -12.02
N ASP A 148 -40.54 -12.71 -13.36
CA ASP A 148 -41.36 -13.56 -14.22
C ASP A 148 -41.30 -15.02 -13.77
N PRO A 149 -42.45 -15.67 -13.49
CA PRO A 149 -42.50 -17.08 -13.11
C PRO A 149 -41.79 -18.02 -14.09
N LYS A 150 -41.74 -17.70 -15.38
CA LYS A 150 -41.01 -18.50 -16.38
C LYS A 150 -39.50 -18.46 -16.12
N ILE A 151 -38.95 -17.28 -15.85
CA ILE A 151 -37.53 -17.11 -15.52
C ILE A 151 -37.19 -17.82 -14.20
N LEU A 152 -38.09 -17.78 -13.22
CA LEU A 152 -37.92 -18.51 -11.96
C LEU A 152 -37.88 -20.03 -12.16
N ALA A 153 -38.75 -20.57 -13.02
CA ALA A 153 -38.83 -22.01 -13.30
C ALA A 153 -37.55 -22.55 -13.94
N GLU A 154 -36.82 -21.76 -14.73
CA GLU A 154 -35.53 -22.16 -15.30
C GLU A 154 -34.46 -22.45 -14.23
N PHE A 155 -34.57 -21.86 -13.03
CA PHE A 155 -33.66 -22.15 -11.91
C PHE A 155 -34.08 -23.36 -11.08
N ASP A 156 -35.24 -23.98 -11.35
CA ASP A 156 -35.73 -25.10 -10.54
C ASP A 156 -34.85 -26.35 -10.70
N THR A 157 -34.20 -26.53 -11.86
CA THR A 157 -33.26 -27.63 -12.11
C THR A 157 -31.83 -27.12 -12.21
N GLY A 158 -31.03 -27.32 -11.15
CA GLY A 158 -29.60 -26.96 -11.16
C GLY A 158 -29.29 -25.45 -11.04
N GLY A 159 -30.29 -24.59 -10.80
CA GLY A 159 -30.09 -23.15 -10.70
C GLY A 159 -29.39 -22.65 -9.43
N SER A 160 -29.16 -23.52 -8.45
CA SER A 160 -28.55 -23.13 -7.16
C SER A 160 -27.13 -22.58 -7.32
N GLU A 161 -26.33 -23.10 -8.26
CA GLU A 161 -24.98 -22.61 -8.51
C GLU A 161 -24.99 -21.20 -9.14
N LEU A 162 -25.89 -20.95 -10.09
CA LEU A 162 -26.02 -19.65 -10.75
C LEU A 162 -26.54 -18.58 -9.77
N LEU A 163 -27.59 -18.89 -9.02
CA LEU A 163 -28.18 -17.96 -8.04
C LEU A 163 -27.22 -17.64 -6.90
N TYR A 164 -26.33 -18.58 -6.54
CA TYR A 164 -25.32 -18.34 -5.53
C TYR A 164 -24.32 -17.24 -5.93
N GLU A 165 -23.94 -17.15 -7.20
CA GLU A 165 -22.96 -16.16 -7.67
C GLU A 165 -23.49 -14.72 -7.60
N ILE A 166 -24.80 -14.52 -7.76
CA ILE A 166 -25.44 -13.18 -7.66
C ILE A 166 -25.82 -12.78 -6.22
N ARG A 167 -25.43 -13.54 -5.20
CA ARG A 167 -25.79 -13.29 -3.79
C ARG A 167 -25.39 -11.91 -3.26
N LEU A 168 -24.33 -11.31 -3.81
CA LEU A 168 -23.80 -10.01 -3.37
C LEU A 168 -24.52 -8.81 -3.98
N LEU A 169 -25.43 -9.05 -4.93
CA LEU A 169 -26.22 -8.01 -5.59
C LEU A 169 -27.43 -7.61 -4.73
N SER A 170 -27.94 -6.39 -4.94
CA SER A 170 -29.20 -5.94 -4.33
C SER A 170 -30.41 -6.69 -4.91
N VAL A 171 -31.58 -6.62 -4.25
CA VAL A 171 -32.80 -7.31 -4.73
C VAL A 171 -33.19 -6.90 -6.15
N GLN A 172 -33.12 -5.60 -6.47
CA GLN A 172 -33.42 -5.10 -7.83
C GLN A 172 -32.42 -5.63 -8.86
N GLN A 173 -31.13 -5.64 -8.51
CA GLN A 173 -30.08 -6.13 -9.39
C GLN A 173 -30.16 -7.65 -9.61
N ARG A 174 -30.53 -8.43 -8.58
CA ARG A 174 -30.73 -9.88 -8.71
C ARG A 174 -31.80 -10.20 -9.74
N ALA A 175 -32.92 -9.47 -9.76
CA ALA A 175 -33.99 -9.66 -10.74
C ALA A 175 -33.51 -9.38 -12.17
N ALA A 176 -32.77 -8.28 -12.38
CA ALA A 176 -32.19 -7.96 -13.69
C ALA A 176 -31.14 -9.00 -14.12
N ALA A 177 -30.24 -9.39 -13.21
CA ALA A 177 -29.20 -10.39 -13.45
C ALA A 177 -29.81 -11.76 -13.78
N ALA A 178 -30.82 -12.21 -13.03
CA ALA A 178 -31.50 -13.48 -13.26
C ALA A 178 -32.09 -13.58 -14.66
N ARG A 179 -32.76 -12.53 -15.15
CA ARG A 179 -33.24 -12.48 -16.54
C ARG A 179 -32.09 -12.59 -17.54
N TYR A 180 -31.05 -11.77 -17.35
CA TYR A 180 -29.90 -11.76 -18.25
C TYR A 180 -29.16 -13.12 -18.31
N ILE A 181 -29.01 -13.80 -17.16
CA ILE A 181 -28.39 -15.13 -17.05
C ILE A 181 -29.13 -16.15 -17.92
N ILE A 182 -30.46 -16.18 -17.83
CA ILE A 182 -31.29 -17.13 -18.58
C ILE A 182 -31.32 -16.78 -20.07
N GLU A 183 -31.54 -15.51 -20.42
CA GLU A 183 -31.61 -15.04 -21.81
C GLU A 183 -30.30 -15.31 -22.57
N ASN A 184 -29.16 -15.17 -21.90
CA ASN A 184 -27.83 -15.38 -22.50
C ASN A 184 -27.22 -16.74 -22.19
N LYS A 185 -27.94 -17.61 -21.48
CA LYS A 185 -27.49 -18.97 -21.07
C LYS A 185 -26.10 -18.96 -20.43
N LEU A 186 -25.90 -18.07 -19.45
CA LEU A 186 -24.61 -17.96 -18.77
C LEU A 186 -24.33 -19.21 -17.92
N ASP A 187 -23.08 -19.64 -17.95
CA ASP A 187 -22.55 -20.64 -17.03
C ASP A 187 -22.23 -20.01 -15.66
N VAL A 188 -21.74 -20.82 -14.73
CA VAL A 188 -21.37 -20.35 -13.38
C VAL A 188 -20.30 -19.25 -13.45
N LYS A 189 -19.32 -19.40 -14.35
CA LYS A 189 -18.23 -18.44 -14.50
C LYS A 189 -18.72 -17.11 -15.07
N GLY A 190 -19.50 -17.13 -16.16
CA GLY A 190 -20.12 -15.95 -16.73
C GLY A 190 -21.07 -15.25 -15.75
N THR A 191 -21.79 -16.01 -14.93
CA THR A 191 -22.66 -15.46 -13.89
C THR A 191 -21.87 -14.75 -12.79
N GLN A 192 -20.73 -15.31 -12.37
CA GLN A 192 -19.82 -14.68 -11.43
C GLN A 192 -19.24 -13.38 -12.00
N ASP A 193 -18.80 -13.39 -13.26
CA ASP A 193 -18.23 -12.22 -13.91
C ASP A 193 -19.30 -11.12 -14.10
N LEU A 194 -20.54 -11.49 -14.43
CA LEU A 194 -21.69 -10.59 -14.44
C LEU A 194 -21.93 -9.97 -13.06
N ALA A 195 -22.01 -10.77 -12.00
CA ALA A 195 -22.23 -10.28 -10.64
C ALA A 195 -21.12 -9.33 -10.19
N ARG A 196 -19.86 -9.65 -10.51
CA ARG A 196 -18.71 -8.78 -10.26
C ARG A 196 -18.84 -7.47 -11.03
N SER A 197 -19.22 -7.52 -12.31
CA SER A 197 -19.36 -6.33 -13.15
C SER A 197 -20.41 -5.36 -12.63
N MET A 198 -21.59 -5.85 -12.28
CA MET A 198 -22.66 -5.04 -11.71
C MET A 198 -22.26 -4.44 -10.35
N LYS A 199 -21.49 -5.17 -9.53
CA LYS A 199 -21.04 -4.66 -8.23
C LYS A 199 -19.92 -3.62 -8.36
N ASP A 200 -19.07 -3.73 -9.37
CA ASP A 200 -17.94 -2.83 -9.59
C ASP A 200 -18.34 -1.53 -10.30
N PHE A 201 -19.32 -1.60 -11.21
CA PHE A 201 -19.71 -0.49 -12.09
C PHE A 201 -19.89 0.88 -11.41
N PRO A 202 -20.61 1.01 -10.27
CA PRO A 202 -20.78 2.33 -9.62
C PRO A 202 -19.50 2.92 -9.07
N ARG A 203 -18.50 2.09 -8.72
CA ARG A 203 -17.20 2.53 -8.18
C ARG A 203 -16.27 3.07 -9.26
N ARG A 204 -16.61 2.90 -10.55
CA ARG A 204 -15.81 3.31 -11.70
C ARG A 204 -16.26 4.63 -12.32
N ARG A 205 -17.12 5.38 -11.63
CA ARG A 205 -17.52 6.72 -12.07
C ARG A 205 -16.27 7.58 -12.27
N GLY A 206 -16.16 8.21 -13.44
CA GLY A 206 -15.03 9.04 -13.84
C GLY A 206 -14.06 8.35 -14.80
N ASP A 207 -14.14 7.02 -14.95
CA ASP A 207 -13.39 6.31 -15.99
C ASP A 207 -13.91 6.72 -17.38
N LYS A 208 -13.00 6.94 -18.35
CA LYS A 208 -13.41 7.32 -19.72
C LYS A 208 -14.34 6.27 -20.34
N GLY A 209 -15.44 6.74 -20.91
CA GLY A 209 -16.49 5.93 -21.51
C GLY A 209 -17.57 5.44 -20.53
N TRP A 210 -17.39 5.60 -19.22
CA TRP A 210 -18.35 5.14 -18.20
C TRP A 210 -19.79 5.64 -18.44
N GLU A 211 -19.94 6.90 -18.85
CA GLU A 211 -21.24 7.53 -19.09
C GLU A 211 -22.01 6.93 -20.27
N SER A 212 -21.34 6.16 -21.13
CA SER A 212 -21.95 5.52 -22.29
C SER A 212 -22.61 4.18 -21.97
N PHE A 213 -22.39 3.64 -20.77
CA PHE A 213 -22.94 2.38 -20.32
C PHE A 213 -23.99 2.61 -19.23
N ASP A 214 -25.09 1.86 -19.27
CA ASP A 214 -26.18 1.99 -18.30
C ASP A 214 -26.06 0.96 -17.17
N TYR A 215 -26.03 1.45 -15.93
CA TYR A 215 -26.00 0.63 -14.73
C TYR A 215 -27.23 -0.27 -14.55
N ALA A 216 -28.39 0.15 -15.07
CA ALA A 216 -29.62 -0.65 -14.98
C ALA A 216 -29.57 -1.91 -15.85
N HIS A 217 -28.67 -1.95 -16.84
CA HIS A 217 -28.52 -3.03 -17.79
C HIS A 217 -27.32 -3.92 -17.42
N PRO A 218 -27.55 -5.19 -17.02
CA PRO A 218 -26.46 -6.11 -16.65
C PRO A 218 -25.42 -6.30 -17.76
N GLY A 219 -25.88 -6.37 -19.01
CA GLY A 219 -25.01 -6.48 -20.19
C GLY A 219 -24.07 -5.28 -20.39
N ASP A 220 -24.55 -4.06 -20.13
CA ASP A 220 -23.72 -2.85 -20.17
C ASP A 220 -22.69 -2.83 -19.03
N CYS A 221 -23.07 -3.29 -17.83
CA CYS A 221 -22.12 -3.43 -16.72
C CYS A 221 -20.97 -4.38 -17.09
N LEU A 222 -21.29 -5.53 -17.70
CA LEU A 222 -20.30 -6.51 -18.15
C LEU A 222 -19.47 -5.99 -19.32
N GLY A 223 -20.13 -5.36 -20.30
CA GLY A 223 -19.50 -4.73 -21.46
C GLY A 223 -18.51 -3.64 -21.06
N PHE A 224 -18.82 -2.88 -20.02
CA PHE A 224 -17.93 -1.84 -19.50
C PHE A 224 -16.63 -2.41 -18.91
N ILE A 225 -16.66 -3.58 -18.27
CA ILE A 225 -15.43 -4.25 -17.81
C ILE A 225 -14.55 -4.63 -19.00
N TYR A 226 -15.12 -5.26 -20.03
CA TYR A 226 -14.36 -5.64 -21.23
C TYR A 226 -13.84 -4.40 -21.99
N TYR A 227 -14.64 -3.34 -22.05
CA TYR A 227 -14.22 -2.05 -22.63
C TYR A 227 -13.04 -1.44 -21.86
N ARG A 228 -13.06 -1.45 -20.52
CA ARG A 228 -11.92 -1.04 -19.70
C ARG A 228 -10.68 -1.90 -19.97
N GLN A 229 -10.84 -3.23 -19.97
CA GLN A 229 -9.74 -4.16 -20.22
C GLN A 229 -9.08 -3.93 -21.58
N ALA A 230 -9.88 -3.67 -22.62
CA ALA A 230 -9.36 -3.32 -23.94
C ALA A 230 -8.42 -2.10 -23.90
N ARG A 231 -8.71 -1.11 -23.05
CA ARG A 231 -7.94 0.13 -22.93
C ARG A 231 -6.67 -0.01 -22.10
N GLU A 232 -6.51 -1.11 -21.36
CA GLU A 232 -5.26 -1.46 -20.70
C GLU A 232 -4.23 -2.04 -21.70
N HIS A 233 -4.69 -2.52 -22.86
CA HIS A 233 -3.84 -3.00 -23.93
C HIS A 233 -3.36 -1.87 -24.87
N LYS A 234 -2.21 -2.08 -25.53
CA LYS A 234 -1.71 -1.16 -26.55
C LYS A 234 -2.70 -1.04 -27.71
N ASN A 235 -2.76 0.15 -28.30
CA ASN A 235 -3.53 0.38 -29.52
C ASN A 235 -2.55 0.61 -30.70
N PRO A 236 -2.58 -0.19 -31.77
CA PRO A 236 -3.39 -1.41 -31.96
C PRO A 236 -2.79 -2.66 -31.30
N SER A 237 -3.63 -3.62 -30.90
CA SER A 237 -3.21 -4.97 -30.51
C SER A 237 -4.37 -5.99 -30.58
N GLU A 238 -4.08 -7.25 -30.92
CA GLU A 238 -5.07 -8.34 -30.92
C GLU A 238 -5.85 -8.49 -29.60
N PRO A 239 -5.23 -8.48 -28.40
CA PRO A 239 -5.98 -8.58 -27.14
C PRO A 239 -6.92 -7.38 -26.91
N ARG A 240 -6.58 -6.18 -27.41
CA ARG A 240 -7.49 -5.03 -27.38
C ARG A 240 -8.73 -5.31 -28.23
N THR A 241 -8.54 -5.77 -29.47
CA THR A 241 -9.64 -6.05 -30.40
C THR A 241 -10.55 -7.14 -29.85
N ALA A 242 -9.99 -8.25 -29.34
CA ALA A 242 -10.77 -9.33 -28.74
C ALA A 242 -11.60 -8.85 -27.54
N ALA A 243 -11.04 -7.98 -26.68
CA ALA A 243 -11.78 -7.42 -25.55
C ALA A 243 -12.91 -6.47 -25.99
N LEU A 244 -12.71 -5.66 -27.04
CA LEU A 244 -13.78 -4.82 -27.60
C LEU A 244 -14.89 -5.64 -28.26
N GLU A 245 -14.56 -6.71 -28.96
CA GLU A 245 -15.55 -7.64 -29.52
C GLU A 245 -16.38 -8.32 -28.42
N GLN A 246 -15.73 -8.73 -27.32
CA GLN A 246 -16.45 -9.26 -26.15
C GLN A 246 -17.35 -8.19 -25.53
N ALA A 247 -16.87 -6.94 -25.41
CA ALA A 247 -17.68 -5.83 -24.92
C ALA A 247 -18.92 -5.61 -25.80
N LEU A 248 -18.75 -5.66 -27.13
CA LEU A 248 -19.83 -5.46 -28.10
C LEU A 248 -20.88 -6.58 -28.02
N LYS A 249 -20.44 -7.83 -27.82
CA LYS A 249 -21.31 -8.99 -27.70
C LYS A 249 -22.29 -8.90 -26.52
N VAL A 250 -21.86 -8.30 -25.40
CA VAL A 250 -22.64 -8.25 -24.17
C VAL A 250 -23.35 -6.91 -23.95
N ALA A 251 -22.92 -5.84 -24.61
CA ALA A 251 -23.53 -4.51 -24.48
C ALA A 251 -25.02 -4.55 -24.86
N GLY A 252 -25.87 -4.04 -23.97
CA GLY A 252 -27.32 -4.00 -24.13
C GLY A 252 -27.80 -2.72 -24.81
N THR A 253 -27.22 -1.57 -24.48
CA THR A 253 -27.67 -0.26 -25.00
C THR A 253 -26.96 0.16 -26.27
N ASP A 254 -27.67 0.92 -27.12
CA ASP A 254 -27.09 1.46 -28.36
C ASP A 254 -25.97 2.47 -28.08
N LYS A 255 -26.04 3.19 -26.95
CA LYS A 255 -25.00 4.12 -26.51
C LYS A 255 -23.69 3.38 -26.19
N ALA A 256 -23.78 2.26 -25.48
CA ALA A 256 -22.64 1.41 -25.16
C ALA A 256 -22.05 0.78 -26.44
N LYS A 257 -22.89 0.25 -27.33
CA LYS A 257 -22.44 -0.32 -28.60
C LYS A 257 -21.73 0.71 -29.47
N LYS A 258 -22.26 1.93 -29.54
CA LYS A 258 -21.68 3.02 -30.35
C LYS A 258 -20.26 3.35 -29.90
N ILE A 259 -20.02 3.57 -28.60
CA ILE A 259 -18.66 3.91 -28.12
C ILE A 259 -17.67 2.75 -28.34
N ILE A 260 -18.13 1.50 -28.23
CA ILE A 260 -17.29 0.32 -28.49
C ILE A 260 -16.92 0.24 -29.97
N LEU A 261 -17.89 0.47 -30.87
CA LEU A 261 -17.66 0.45 -32.33
C LEU A 261 -16.71 1.57 -32.76
N THR A 262 -16.89 2.80 -32.26
CA THR A 262 -15.98 3.92 -32.53
C THR A 262 -14.53 3.56 -32.12
N ASP A 263 -14.35 2.97 -30.94
CA ASP A 263 -13.03 2.53 -30.48
C ASP A 263 -12.46 1.33 -31.27
N LEU A 264 -13.31 0.51 -31.88
CA LEU A 264 -12.93 -0.66 -32.69
C LEU A 264 -12.52 -0.27 -34.11
N GLU A 265 -13.29 0.64 -34.73
CA GLU A 265 -13.04 1.18 -36.07
C GLU A 265 -11.81 2.10 -36.09
N GLY A 266 -11.32 2.51 -34.91
CA GLY A 266 -10.17 3.39 -34.81
C GLY A 266 -10.49 4.80 -35.29
N GLU A 267 -11.79 5.17 -35.34
CA GLU A 267 -12.19 6.57 -35.42
C GLU A 267 -11.76 7.23 -34.11
N THR A 268 -10.50 7.63 -34.06
CA THR A 268 -10.09 8.77 -33.26
C THR A 268 -11.10 9.86 -33.57
N ASP A 269 -11.73 10.41 -32.53
CA ASP A 269 -12.43 11.68 -32.60
C ASP A 269 -11.44 12.76 -33.10
N GLU A 270 -11.16 12.79 -34.41
CA GLU A 270 -10.47 13.87 -35.12
C GLU A 270 -11.36 15.13 -35.19
N LYS A 271 -12.51 15.12 -34.48
CA LYS A 271 -13.51 16.18 -34.47
C LYS A 271 -13.78 16.79 -33.09
N GLU A 272 -12.98 16.49 -32.08
CA GLU A 272 -12.81 17.39 -30.93
C GLU A 272 -11.38 17.95 -30.92
N GLY A 273 -11.18 18.99 -31.72
CA GLY A 273 -10.02 19.88 -31.63
C GLY A 273 -8.97 19.69 -32.72
N ARG A 274 -9.14 20.42 -33.84
CA ARG A 274 -8.00 20.84 -34.66
C ARG A 274 -7.12 21.81 -33.86
N GLU A 275 -6.16 21.26 -33.14
CA GLU A 275 -4.80 21.82 -33.01
C GLU A 275 -3.91 20.62 -33.29
N GLY A 276 -3.55 20.37 -34.55
CA GLY A 276 -2.31 20.89 -35.11
C GLY A 276 -1.20 19.94 -34.71
N ASP A 277 -0.70 19.12 -35.65
CA ASP A 277 0.42 18.17 -35.51
C ASP A 277 0.58 17.59 -34.10
N VAL A 278 0.20 16.32 -33.90
CA VAL A 278 0.66 15.57 -32.73
C VAL A 278 2.15 15.28 -32.93
N ILE A 279 2.98 16.32 -32.77
CA ILE A 279 4.18 16.26 -31.95
C ILE A 279 3.79 15.36 -30.79
N ASP A 280 4.53 14.29 -30.56
CA ASP A 280 4.47 13.51 -29.34
C ASP A 280 4.52 14.51 -28.17
N VAL A 281 3.35 14.94 -27.69
CA VAL A 281 3.24 15.89 -26.59
C VAL A 281 3.67 15.05 -25.42
N GLY A 282 4.99 15.07 -25.18
CA GLY A 282 5.68 14.18 -24.27
C GLY A 282 4.86 14.13 -23.00
N ARG A 283 4.25 12.98 -22.72
CA ARG A 283 3.33 12.83 -21.60
C ARG A 283 4.08 13.27 -20.36
N VAL A 284 3.65 14.37 -19.75
CA VAL A 284 4.29 14.89 -18.54
C VAL A 284 4.11 13.81 -17.46
N PRO A 285 5.19 13.24 -16.91
CA PRO A 285 5.06 12.21 -15.89
C PRO A 285 4.45 12.84 -14.64
N VAL A 286 3.22 12.43 -14.32
CA VAL A 286 2.58 12.82 -13.06
C VAL A 286 3.00 11.81 -12.00
N VAL A 287 3.86 12.25 -11.08
CA VAL A 287 4.34 11.43 -9.96
C VAL A 287 3.60 11.85 -8.69
N ARG A 288 3.09 10.87 -7.94
CA ARG A 288 2.53 11.09 -6.60
C ARG A 288 3.59 10.80 -5.56
N LEU A 289 3.97 11.83 -4.80
CA LEU A 289 4.92 11.68 -3.71
C LEU A 289 4.34 10.82 -2.57
N LYS A 290 5.17 9.99 -1.95
CA LYS A 290 4.80 9.15 -0.80
C LYS A 290 4.96 9.92 0.51
N PHE A 291 4.24 9.54 1.57
CA PHE A 291 4.31 10.22 2.88
C PHE A 291 5.75 10.37 3.41
N GLY A 292 6.61 9.36 3.22
CA GLY A 292 8.02 9.41 3.59
C GLY A 292 8.93 10.27 2.68
N GLU A 293 8.39 10.83 1.60
CA GLU A 293 9.08 11.73 0.66
C GLU A 293 8.73 13.22 0.92
N VAL A 294 7.61 13.53 1.59
CA VAL A 294 7.07 14.91 1.64
C VAL A 294 6.94 15.52 3.03
N ALA A 295 6.35 14.81 3.99
CA ALA A 295 5.84 15.44 5.21
C ALA A 295 6.50 14.92 6.50
N GLU A 296 7.30 13.86 6.41
CA GLU A 296 8.10 13.33 7.52
C GLU A 296 9.54 13.05 7.08
N SER A 297 10.08 13.89 6.21
CA SER A 297 11.54 13.94 6.11
C SER A 297 12.10 14.66 7.33
N SER A 298 11.94 14.06 8.51
CA SER A 298 13.01 14.06 9.53
C SER A 298 14.30 13.47 8.98
N LYS A 299 14.31 13.00 7.72
CA LYS A 299 15.47 12.48 7.01
C LYS A 299 16.35 13.56 6.40
N VAL A 300 15.90 14.80 6.16
CA VAL A 300 16.79 15.87 5.68
C VAL A 300 16.51 17.23 6.31
N VAL A 301 17.55 18.02 6.52
CA VAL A 301 17.51 19.38 7.06
C VAL A 301 18.28 20.30 6.11
N ILE A 302 17.69 21.45 5.78
CA ILE A 302 18.32 22.47 4.94
C ILE A 302 18.91 23.55 5.85
N LEU A 303 20.20 23.83 5.70
CA LEU A 303 20.92 24.83 6.49
C LEU A 303 21.68 25.83 5.61
N PRO A 304 21.79 27.10 6.03
CA PRO A 304 22.59 28.10 5.32
C PRO A 304 24.09 27.83 5.48
N VAL A 305 24.85 28.06 4.41
CA VAL A 305 26.30 27.78 4.35
C VAL A 305 27.12 29.07 4.22
N CYS A 306 28.07 29.25 5.13
CA CYS A 306 29.15 30.26 5.06
C CYS A 306 30.47 29.58 4.67
N ARG A 307 31.42 30.34 4.12
CA ARG A 307 32.77 29.82 3.86
C ARG A 307 33.73 30.15 4.99
N ALA A 308 34.75 29.33 5.13
CA ALA A 308 35.78 29.50 6.15
C ALA A 308 36.57 30.81 6.02
N ASP A 309 36.73 31.35 4.81
CA ASP A 309 37.49 32.56 4.48
C ASP A 309 36.68 33.86 4.59
N GLU A 310 35.41 33.76 5.01
CA GLU A 310 34.52 34.90 5.21
C GLU A 310 34.69 35.53 6.59
N LYS A 311 34.11 36.73 6.78
CA LYS A 311 34.12 37.44 8.07
C LYS A 311 33.01 36.93 8.98
N ASP A 312 33.19 37.07 10.29
CA ASP A 312 32.20 36.71 11.32
C ASP A 312 30.80 37.27 11.07
N LYS A 313 30.72 38.46 10.46
CA LYS A 313 29.47 39.10 10.08
C LYS A 313 28.60 38.20 9.20
N GLU A 314 29.18 37.41 8.30
CA GLU A 314 28.44 36.49 7.42
C GLU A 314 27.79 35.35 8.22
N VAL A 315 28.49 34.79 9.20
CA VAL A 315 27.92 33.76 10.09
C VAL A 315 26.80 34.35 10.95
N LEU A 316 26.92 35.61 11.39
CA LEU A 316 25.85 36.27 12.14
C LEU A 316 24.67 36.66 11.24
N GLU A 317 24.92 36.99 9.98
CA GLU A 317 23.92 37.37 8.99
C GLU A 317 23.26 36.19 8.30
N ALA A 318 23.68 34.95 8.48
CA ALA A 318 22.95 33.81 7.92
C ALA A 318 21.49 33.73 8.45
N PRO A 319 20.51 33.30 7.64
CA PRO A 319 19.10 33.16 8.05
C PRO A 319 18.93 32.42 9.37
N TRP A 320 18.06 32.91 10.26
CA TRP A 320 17.80 32.27 11.55
C TRP A 320 16.68 31.25 11.46
N GLU A 321 15.61 31.63 10.76
CA GLU A 321 14.43 30.81 10.57
C GLU A 321 14.42 30.20 9.17
N CYS A 322 14.45 28.88 9.12
CA CYS A 322 14.27 28.06 7.92
C CYS A 322 13.22 27.01 8.27
N SER A 323 11.99 27.18 7.80
CA SER A 323 10.87 26.26 8.10
C SER A 323 10.31 25.67 6.82
N SER A 324 9.82 24.44 6.93
CA SER A 324 9.12 23.74 5.86
C SER A 324 7.64 24.14 5.87
N GLU A 325 7.12 24.61 4.73
CA GLU A 325 5.75 25.09 4.56
C GLU A 325 4.97 24.31 3.50
N GLY A 326 3.64 24.22 3.69
CA GLY A 326 2.71 23.60 2.75
C GLY A 326 2.77 22.08 2.70
N GLU A 327 1.98 21.50 1.79
CA GLU A 327 1.86 20.04 1.65
C GLU A 327 3.08 19.38 1.01
N PHE A 328 3.97 20.16 0.39
CA PHE A 328 5.16 19.68 -0.33
C PHE A 328 6.47 19.86 0.44
N GLY A 329 6.40 20.41 1.66
CA GLY A 329 7.56 20.63 2.51
C GLY A 329 8.54 21.69 1.99
N VAL A 330 8.04 22.73 1.32
CA VAL A 330 8.86 23.79 0.71
C VAL A 330 9.56 24.60 1.79
N VAL A 331 10.89 24.71 1.74
CA VAL A 331 11.64 25.48 2.74
C VAL A 331 11.58 26.97 2.44
N VAL A 332 11.07 27.74 3.40
CA VAL A 332 11.02 29.20 3.38
C VAL A 332 12.00 29.72 4.41
N ALA A 333 12.84 30.66 3.98
CA ALA A 333 13.81 31.34 4.82
C ALA A 333 13.36 32.79 5.09
N GLU A 334 13.64 33.29 6.29
CA GLU A 334 13.40 34.68 6.70
C GLU A 334 13.94 35.71 5.69
N LYS A 335 15.09 35.41 5.06
CA LYS A 335 15.76 36.28 4.11
C LYS A 335 16.55 35.49 3.07
N GLY A 336 16.84 36.15 1.95
CA GLY A 336 17.63 35.57 0.86
C GLY A 336 19.04 35.19 1.29
N TRP A 337 19.51 34.03 0.83
CA TRP A 337 20.85 33.52 1.12
C TRP A 337 21.45 32.79 -0.08
N LYS A 338 22.77 32.89 -0.25
CA LYS A 338 23.46 32.46 -1.47
C LYS A 338 23.74 30.96 -1.53
N ARG A 339 23.96 30.31 -0.39
CA ARG A 339 24.45 28.92 -0.34
C ARG A 339 23.71 28.12 0.73
N TRP A 340 23.26 26.95 0.35
CA TRP A 340 22.49 26.05 1.18
C TRP A 340 23.09 24.65 1.10
N VAL A 341 22.96 23.88 2.17
CA VAL A 341 23.27 22.45 2.17
C VAL A 341 22.06 21.68 2.66
N VAL A 342 21.82 20.53 2.02
CA VAL A 342 20.85 19.54 2.48
C VAL A 342 21.63 18.44 3.19
N LEU A 343 21.45 18.33 4.50
CA LEU A 343 22.05 17.28 5.31
C LEU A 343 20.98 16.25 5.69
N PRO A 344 21.35 15.00 5.98
CA PRO A 344 20.43 14.09 6.61
C PRO A 344 19.96 14.63 7.96
N GLY A 345 18.73 14.33 8.36
CA GLY A 345 18.16 14.73 9.64
C GLY A 345 18.61 13.82 10.77
N TRP A 346 19.94 13.75 10.94
CA TRP A 346 20.54 13.19 12.13
C TRP A 346 20.10 13.98 13.37
N GLU A 347 19.97 13.30 14.51
CA GLU A 347 19.49 13.88 15.77
C GLU A 347 20.18 15.22 16.14
N PRO A 348 21.53 15.37 16.01
CA PRO A 348 22.19 16.64 16.32
C PRO A 348 21.83 17.80 15.37
N VAL A 349 21.34 17.50 14.16
CA VAL A 349 20.96 18.49 13.14
C VAL A 349 19.50 18.88 13.28
N VAL A 350 18.61 17.91 13.50
CA VAL A 350 17.18 18.14 13.74
C VAL A 350 16.96 18.93 15.03
N GLY A 351 17.77 18.66 16.06
CA GLY A 351 17.73 19.35 17.35
C GLY A 351 18.21 20.81 17.34
N LEU A 352 18.72 21.34 16.21
CA LEU A 352 19.18 22.73 16.10
C LEU A 352 18.04 23.75 16.19
N GLY A 353 16.82 23.38 15.81
CA GLY A 353 15.70 24.31 15.77
C GLY A 353 16.00 25.56 14.94
N LYS A 354 16.03 26.74 15.60
CA LYS A 354 16.34 28.04 14.96
C LYS A 354 17.82 28.40 15.18
N GLY A 355 18.47 28.95 14.15
CA GLY A 355 19.84 29.48 14.25
C GLY A 355 20.97 28.51 13.85
N GLY A 356 20.66 27.32 13.34
CA GLY A 356 21.65 26.43 12.73
C GLY A 356 22.39 27.09 11.55
N VAL A 357 23.69 26.84 11.43
CA VAL A 357 24.52 27.31 10.30
C VAL A 357 25.59 26.28 9.99
N VAL A 358 26.02 26.24 8.73
CA VAL A 358 27.14 25.41 8.30
C VAL A 358 28.29 26.28 7.84
N VAL A 359 29.51 25.98 8.28
CA VAL A 359 30.74 26.60 7.79
C VAL A 359 31.53 25.58 6.99
N SER A 360 31.80 25.90 5.72
CA SER A 360 32.57 25.05 4.82
C SER A 360 34.06 25.41 4.91
N PHE A 361 34.87 24.45 5.35
CA PHE A 361 36.33 24.54 5.38
C PHE A 361 36.94 23.70 4.26
N SER A 362 37.97 24.23 3.61
CA SER A 362 38.72 23.51 2.57
C SER A 362 39.68 22.47 3.16
N ASP A 363 40.06 22.61 4.44
CA ASP A 363 41.04 21.76 5.10
C ASP A 363 40.62 21.45 6.54
N ALA A 364 40.56 20.16 6.88
CA ALA A 364 40.24 19.64 8.21
C ALA A 364 41.29 19.96 9.30
N ARG A 365 42.48 20.50 8.94
CA ARG A 365 43.48 20.96 9.92
C ARG A 365 43.01 22.04 10.89
N VAL A 366 41.86 22.67 10.60
CA VAL A 366 41.20 23.62 11.50
C VAL A 366 40.71 22.99 12.80
N LEU A 367 40.59 21.66 12.86
CA LEU A 367 40.10 20.93 14.03
C LEU A 367 41.17 20.85 15.13
N PRO A 368 40.83 21.08 16.41
CA PRO A 368 41.81 21.23 17.50
C PRO A 368 42.43 19.91 17.99
N TRP A 369 42.06 18.77 17.41
CA TRP A 369 42.68 17.48 17.69
C TRP A 369 43.63 17.06 16.56
N LYS A 370 44.75 16.44 16.93
CA LYS A 370 45.68 15.86 15.95
C LYS A 370 44.99 14.68 15.26
N VAL A 371 44.42 14.93 14.09
CA VAL A 371 43.95 13.88 13.21
C VAL A 371 45.19 13.10 12.73
N ASN A 372 45.17 11.78 12.82
CA ASN A 372 46.30 10.91 12.51
C ASN A 372 46.94 11.27 11.15
N ARG A 373 48.25 11.05 10.98
CA ARG A 373 49.03 11.45 9.76
C ARG A 373 48.48 10.89 8.42
N TRP A 374 47.58 9.91 8.48
CA TRP A 374 46.87 9.29 7.36
C TRP A 374 45.60 10.02 6.90
N TYR A 375 45.10 10.99 7.67
CA TYR A 375 43.97 11.81 7.25
C TYR A 375 44.48 12.94 6.37
N LYS A 376 44.16 12.86 5.08
CA LYS A 376 44.52 13.84 4.04
C LYS A 376 43.93 15.22 4.39
N GLU A 377 44.54 16.27 3.84
CA GLU A 377 43.97 17.63 3.77
C GLU A 377 42.63 17.54 3.01
N GLU A 378 41.53 17.29 3.73
CA GLU A 378 40.21 17.10 3.14
C GLU A 378 39.25 18.21 3.59
N PRO A 379 38.32 18.63 2.72
CA PRO A 379 37.32 19.62 3.09
C PRO A 379 36.34 19.05 4.12
N ILE A 380 35.80 19.92 4.96
CA ILE A 380 34.78 19.56 5.96
C ILE A 380 33.64 20.56 5.98
N LEU A 381 32.45 20.09 6.33
CA LEU A 381 31.34 20.95 6.73
C LEU A 381 31.19 20.89 8.24
N LEU A 382 31.24 22.05 8.87
CA LEU A 382 31.03 22.19 10.31
C LEU A 382 29.63 22.73 10.56
N VAL A 383 28.84 22.03 11.37
CA VAL A 383 27.50 22.45 11.76
C VAL A 383 27.56 23.09 13.16
N ALA A 384 27.07 24.32 13.27
CA ALA A 384 27.06 25.08 14.50
C ALA A 384 25.67 25.59 14.87
N ASP A 385 25.37 25.58 16.16
CA ASP A 385 24.18 26.16 16.78
C ASP A 385 24.50 27.59 17.25
N ARG A 386 24.04 28.60 16.48
CA ARG A 386 24.26 30.02 16.82
C ARG A 386 23.34 30.52 17.94
N SER A 387 22.34 29.74 18.35
CA SER A 387 21.52 30.06 19.52
C SER A 387 22.28 29.82 20.83
N LYS A 388 23.30 28.95 20.81
CA LYS A 388 24.15 28.59 21.96
C LYS A 388 25.55 29.17 21.81
N LYS A 389 25.73 30.41 22.24
CA LYS A 389 27.01 31.14 22.14
C LYS A 389 27.87 31.05 23.39
N GLU A 390 27.26 30.85 24.55
CA GLU A 390 27.96 30.80 25.84
C GLU A 390 28.96 29.63 25.87
N VAL A 391 30.21 29.92 26.24
CA VAL A 391 31.24 28.90 26.44
C VAL A 391 31.01 28.22 27.80
N ALA A 392 30.01 27.35 27.88
CA ALA A 392 29.57 26.73 29.13
C ALA A 392 30.49 25.58 29.58
N ALA A 393 30.78 24.64 28.67
CA ALA A 393 31.54 23.42 28.96
C ALA A 393 33.00 23.52 28.49
N ASP A 394 33.94 23.02 29.30
CA ASP A 394 35.39 23.04 29.01
C ASP A 394 35.77 22.09 27.87
N ASP A 395 35.07 20.95 27.78
CA ASP A 395 35.23 19.91 26.76
C ASP A 395 34.39 20.16 25.49
N GLY A 396 33.51 21.17 25.51
CA GLY A 396 32.73 21.59 24.35
C GLY A 396 33.60 22.15 23.22
N PHE A 397 33.10 22.06 21.99
CA PHE A 397 33.72 22.66 20.80
C PHE A 397 32.90 23.85 20.32
N TYR A 398 33.59 24.93 20.00
CA TYR A 398 32.96 26.20 19.66
C TYR A 398 33.58 26.77 18.39
N LEU A 399 32.74 27.42 17.59
CA LEU A 399 33.16 28.18 16.42
C LEU A 399 33.60 29.58 16.87
N ALA A 400 34.83 29.97 16.53
CA ALA A 400 35.37 31.27 16.87
C ALA A 400 36.02 31.94 15.65
N ALA A 401 36.04 33.27 15.66
CA ALA A 401 36.81 34.07 14.71
C ALA A 401 38.32 33.88 14.94
N VAL A 402 39.12 34.06 13.89
CA VAL A 402 40.58 34.18 14.05
C VAL A 402 40.91 35.54 14.70
N GLU A 403 41.76 35.52 15.73
CA GLU A 403 42.17 36.74 16.46
C GLU A 403 42.90 37.73 15.56
N GLY A 404 42.76 39.04 15.85
CA GLY A 404 43.44 40.11 15.12
C GLY A 404 42.67 40.71 13.94
N GLY A 405 41.36 40.45 13.82
CA GLY A 405 40.51 41.02 12.76
C GLY A 405 40.79 40.45 11.37
N GLY A 406 41.48 39.32 11.29
CA GLY A 406 41.73 38.58 10.07
C GLY A 406 40.47 37.91 9.52
N LEU A 407 40.50 37.54 8.24
CA LEU A 407 39.51 36.67 7.62
C LEU A 407 39.74 35.24 8.12
N GLY A 408 38.69 34.53 8.55
CA GLY A 408 38.85 33.15 8.96
C GLY A 408 38.03 32.73 10.18
N PHE A 409 37.67 31.45 10.20
CA PHE A 409 37.11 30.77 11.36
C PHE A 409 38.06 29.69 11.89
N LYS A 410 38.01 29.43 13.20
CA LYS A 410 38.70 28.32 13.86
C LYS A 410 37.74 27.54 14.78
N VAL A 411 38.04 26.27 14.99
CA VAL A 411 37.33 25.41 15.95
C VAL A 411 38.18 25.31 17.21
N VAL A 412 37.62 25.71 18.35
CA VAL A 412 38.37 25.81 19.62
C VAL A 412 37.65 25.05 20.71
N ARG A 413 38.42 24.41 21.60
CA ARG A 413 37.88 23.80 22.83
C ARG A 413 37.48 24.87 23.84
N GLY A 414 36.44 24.60 24.62
CA GLY A 414 35.95 25.51 25.66
C GLY A 414 37.01 25.91 26.67
N SER A 415 37.86 24.97 27.11
CA SER A 415 38.96 25.25 28.04
C SER A 415 39.90 26.34 27.53
N ALA A 416 40.29 26.29 26.25
CA ALA A 416 41.19 27.26 25.63
C ALA A 416 40.52 28.64 25.44
N LEU A 417 39.21 28.67 25.18
CA LEU A 417 38.45 29.92 25.12
C LEU A 417 38.33 30.58 26.51
N LYS A 418 38.11 29.78 27.56
CA LYS A 418 38.06 30.29 28.93
C LYS A 418 39.40 30.81 29.42
N GLU A 419 40.51 30.13 29.08
CA GLU A 419 41.87 30.59 29.38
C GLU A 419 42.20 31.93 28.73
N THR A 420 41.70 32.17 27.52
CA THR A 420 41.85 33.45 26.78
C THR A 420 40.82 34.51 27.20
N GLY A 421 39.95 34.21 28.17
CA GLY A 421 38.93 35.13 28.68
C GLY A 421 37.72 35.32 27.77
N VAL A 422 37.56 34.51 26.72
CA VAL A 422 36.45 34.58 25.77
C VAL A 422 35.22 33.89 26.36
N LYS A 423 34.18 34.68 26.64
CA LYS A 423 32.91 34.19 27.22
C LYS A 423 31.87 33.77 26.20
N GLU A 424 31.90 34.37 25.02
CA GLU A 424 30.95 34.13 23.93
C GLU A 424 31.66 33.71 22.65
N SER A 425 31.12 32.68 22.01
CA SER A 425 31.54 32.16 20.71
C SER A 425 30.55 32.55 19.60
N LEU A 426 30.85 32.20 18.35
CA LEU A 426 29.91 32.37 17.24
C LEU A 426 28.78 31.32 17.26
N GLY A 427 29.00 30.21 17.96
CA GLY A 427 28.04 29.13 18.14
C GLY A 427 28.72 27.85 18.62
N THR A 428 27.93 26.96 19.22
CA THR A 428 28.39 25.65 19.67
C THR A 428 28.44 24.69 18.48
N VAL A 429 29.57 24.00 18.29
CA VAL A 429 29.72 23.01 17.22
C VAL A 429 28.98 21.73 17.61
N VAL A 430 28.03 21.30 16.79
CA VAL A 430 27.21 20.10 17.05
C VAL A 430 27.64 18.90 16.22
N MET A 431 28.23 19.11 15.05
CA MET A 431 28.61 18.03 14.14
C MET A 431 29.64 18.49 13.11
N ILE A 432 30.48 17.56 12.66
CA ILE A 432 31.42 17.74 11.53
C ILE A 432 31.12 16.66 10.50
N VAL A 433 30.93 17.07 9.25
CA VAL A 433 30.65 16.18 8.12
C VAL A 433 31.85 16.19 7.17
N ARG A 434 32.27 15.01 6.76
CA ARG A 434 33.31 14.77 5.76
C ARG A 434 32.68 14.33 4.44
N PRO A 435 33.33 14.54 3.30
CA PRO A 435 32.84 14.03 2.02
C PRO A 435 32.78 12.49 2.03
N PRO A 436 31.85 11.88 1.26
CA PRO A 436 31.83 10.43 1.04
C PRO A 436 33.11 9.95 0.35
N ARG A 437 33.48 8.67 0.53
CA ARG A 437 34.66 8.04 -0.08
C ARG A 437 34.27 6.96 -1.07
N ASP A 438 34.59 7.19 -2.34
CA ASP A 438 34.28 6.26 -3.45
C ASP A 438 34.81 4.82 -3.21
N GLU A 439 35.99 4.67 -2.59
CA GLU A 439 36.62 3.34 -2.38
C GLU A 439 35.98 2.46 -1.28
N THR A 440 35.20 3.05 -0.36
CA THR A 440 34.65 2.32 0.81
C THR A 440 33.13 2.43 0.96
N ASP A 441 32.52 3.45 0.36
CA ASP A 441 31.10 3.75 0.55
C ASP A 441 30.22 3.28 -0.64
N ASP A 442 30.81 2.95 -1.80
CA ASP A 442 30.11 2.26 -2.91
C ASP A 442 29.93 0.77 -2.58
N GLN A 443 28.97 0.46 -1.70
CA GLN A 443 28.61 -0.92 -1.33
C GLN A 443 27.66 -1.60 -2.31
N LEU A 444 27.84 -1.37 -3.61
CA LEU A 444 27.25 -2.20 -4.67
C LEU A 444 28.28 -2.30 -5.79
N SER A 445 29.38 -3.02 -5.55
CA SER A 445 30.22 -3.46 -6.67
C SER A 445 29.38 -4.39 -7.55
N GLU A 446 29.49 -4.28 -8.87
CA GLU A 446 28.79 -5.18 -9.81
C GLU A 446 29.12 -6.67 -9.56
N GLU A 447 30.20 -6.95 -8.83
CA GLU A 447 30.66 -8.30 -8.44
C GLU A 447 29.80 -8.96 -7.34
N ASP A 448 28.99 -8.22 -6.58
CA ASP A 448 28.13 -8.80 -5.51
C ASP A 448 26.85 -9.47 -6.05
N TRP A 449 26.70 -9.58 -7.38
CA TRP A 449 25.56 -10.21 -8.05
C TRP A 449 25.85 -11.62 -8.64
N GLU A 450 27.02 -12.20 -8.37
CA GLU A 450 27.37 -13.58 -8.80
C GLU A 450 27.13 -14.67 -7.74
#